data_AF-A0A1F8PXV3-F1
#
_entry.id   AF-A0A1F8PXV3-F1
#
_cell.length_a   1.000
_cell.length_b   1.000
_cell.length_c   1.000
_cell.angle_alpha   90.00
_cell.angle_beta   90.00
_cell.angle_gamma   90.00
#
_symmetry.space_group_name_H-M   'P 1'
#
loop_
_entity.id
_entity.type
_entity.pdbx_description
1 polymer ?
#
loop_
_entity_poly.entity_id
_entity_poly.type
_entity_poly.pdbx_seq_one_letter_code
_entity_poly.pdbx_strand_id
1 'polypeptide(L)'
;MKLGDIRLFLGQAQNLGTIRWIYFEGGEPFLYYATLVKGVQMAAEMGFHVGVVSNAYWASSPEDAVECLKPFKGLVQDLSVSSDLFHYSEKLSQQVQNATTAAEQLGIPIGIISVAQPQEASQSACGQLPAGESGVMYRGRAIEKLAQYTDWQPWETFDTCPNEDLREPGRVHLDPLGNIHICQGISLGNLHDTTLADICASYDPATHPICGPLLNGGPVALVNHYELPRLEKYADACHLCYSTRLALRGSFPQQLAPDQMYGVLEK
;
A
#
# COMPACT_ATOMS: atom_id res chain seq x y z
N MET A 1 -3.19 -8.30 13.23
CA MET A 1 -3.37 -7.15 14.14
C MET A 1 -4.57 -7.43 15.05
N LYS A 2 -4.43 -7.22 16.36
CA LYS A 2 -5.53 -7.39 17.34
C LYS A 2 -6.29 -6.07 17.53
N LEU A 3 -7.51 -6.13 18.08
CA LEU A 3 -8.30 -4.93 18.37
C LEU A 3 -7.60 -3.96 19.36
N GLY A 4 -6.79 -4.49 20.27
CA GLY A 4 -5.99 -3.67 21.18
C GLY A 4 -4.96 -2.82 20.44
N ASP A 5 -4.28 -3.42 19.45
CA ASP A 5 -3.30 -2.73 18.61
C ASP A 5 -3.98 -1.65 17.76
N ILE A 6 -5.13 -1.97 17.14
CA ILE A 6 -5.91 -0.98 16.36
C ILE A 6 -6.28 0.22 17.23
N ARG A 7 -6.77 -0.02 18.45
CA ARG A 7 -7.14 1.06 19.38
C ARG A 7 -5.92 1.90 19.76
N LEU A 8 -4.79 1.26 20.05
CA LEU A 8 -3.53 1.94 20.34
C LEU A 8 -3.11 2.85 19.18
N PHE A 9 -3.08 2.30 17.96
CA PHE A 9 -2.59 3.01 16.78
C PHE A 9 -3.51 4.15 16.36
N LEU A 10 -4.83 3.97 16.41
CA LEU A 10 -5.80 5.05 16.21
C LEU A 10 -5.65 6.15 17.26
N GLY A 11 -5.40 5.78 18.52
CA GLY A 11 -5.09 6.74 19.58
C GLY A 11 -3.83 7.56 19.30
N GLN A 12 -2.77 6.92 18.79
CA GLN A 12 -1.55 7.63 18.37
C GLN A 12 -1.80 8.58 17.18
N ALA A 13 -2.58 8.15 16.18
CA ALA A 13 -2.98 9.00 15.07
C ALA A 13 -3.79 10.23 15.54
N GLN A 14 -4.69 10.04 16.50
CA GLN A 14 -5.50 11.13 17.06
C GLN A 14 -4.62 12.11 17.85
N ASN A 15 -3.68 11.60 18.65
CA ASN A 15 -2.73 12.41 19.42
C ASN A 15 -1.81 13.23 18.52
N LEU A 16 -1.41 12.70 17.35
CA LEU A 16 -0.62 13.44 16.37
C LEU A 16 -1.40 14.64 15.80
N GLY A 17 -2.73 14.54 15.69
CA GLY A 17 -3.62 15.64 15.31
C GLY A 17 -3.57 16.08 13.84
N THR A 18 -2.71 15.47 13.02
CA THR A 18 -2.56 15.80 11.59
C THR A 18 -3.18 14.75 10.67
N ILE A 19 -3.42 13.53 11.16
CA ILE A 19 -4.05 12.46 10.39
C ILE A 19 -5.57 12.69 10.32
N ARG A 20 -6.12 12.69 9.11
CA ARG A 20 -7.56 12.90 8.85
C ARG A 20 -8.28 11.64 8.37
N TRP A 21 -7.55 10.77 7.68
CA TRP A 21 -8.09 9.59 7.03
C TRP A 21 -7.43 8.33 7.56
N ILE A 22 -8.23 7.29 7.80
CA ILE A 22 -7.78 5.93 8.09
C ILE A 22 -8.29 5.05 6.96
N TYR A 23 -7.38 4.48 6.18
CA TYR A 23 -7.71 3.51 5.13
C TYR A 23 -7.43 2.09 5.62
N PHE A 24 -8.44 1.23 5.53
CA PHE A 24 -8.28 -0.21 5.71
C PHE A 24 -7.98 -0.85 4.35
N GLU A 25 -6.72 -1.21 4.15
CA GLU A 25 -6.19 -1.77 2.89
C GLU A 25 -5.21 -2.93 3.16
N GLY A 26 -4.52 -3.41 2.12
CA GLY A 26 -3.44 -4.39 2.22
C GLY A 26 -3.65 -5.57 1.28
N GLY A 27 -3.62 -6.79 1.84
CA GLY A 27 -4.03 -8.00 1.11
C GLY A 27 -5.53 -7.95 0.80
N GLU A 28 -6.36 -8.49 1.69
CA GLU A 28 -7.81 -8.37 1.59
C GLU A 28 -8.42 -8.15 3.00
N PRO A 29 -8.83 -6.92 3.35
CA PRO A 29 -9.34 -6.60 4.68
C PRO A 29 -10.57 -7.43 5.10
N PHE A 30 -11.45 -7.80 4.16
CA PHE A 30 -12.66 -8.58 4.46
C PHE A 30 -12.38 -10.02 4.86
N LEU A 31 -11.15 -10.54 4.68
CA LEU A 31 -10.76 -11.83 5.27
C LEU A 31 -10.79 -11.80 6.82
N TYR A 32 -10.61 -10.62 7.42
CA TYR A 32 -10.67 -10.41 8.87
C TYR A 32 -11.90 -9.58 9.23
N TYR A 33 -13.07 -9.96 8.69
CA TYR A 33 -14.30 -9.17 8.72
C TYR A 33 -14.66 -8.61 10.11
N ALA A 34 -14.64 -9.43 11.16
CA ALA A 34 -14.96 -8.97 12.52
C ALA A 34 -14.01 -7.88 13.02
N THR A 35 -12.71 -8.01 12.70
CA THR A 35 -11.68 -7.02 13.02
C THR A 35 -11.86 -5.76 12.19
N LEU A 36 -12.15 -5.89 10.89
CA LEU A 36 -12.42 -4.76 9.98
C LEU A 36 -13.61 -3.94 10.47
N VAL A 37 -14.76 -4.56 10.71
CA VAL A 37 -15.98 -3.89 11.20
C VAL A 37 -15.69 -3.11 12.48
N LYS A 38 -14.97 -3.73 13.43
CA LYS A 38 -14.61 -3.08 14.69
C LYS A 38 -13.58 -1.96 14.50
N GLY A 39 -12.61 -2.11 13.60
CA GLY A 39 -11.67 -1.06 13.28
C GLY A 39 -12.34 0.16 12.66
N VAL A 40 -13.24 -0.04 11.70
CA VAL A 40 -14.01 1.04 11.06
C VAL A 40 -14.86 1.79 12.09
N GLN A 41 -15.57 1.06 12.95
CA GLN A 41 -16.36 1.65 14.03
C GLN A 41 -15.49 2.52 14.94
N MET A 42 -14.35 2.00 15.40
CA MET A 42 -13.43 2.76 16.25
C MET A 42 -12.88 4.00 15.56
N ALA A 43 -12.46 3.90 14.30
CA ALA A 43 -11.92 5.04 13.56
C ALA A 43 -12.98 6.15 13.37
N ALA A 44 -14.20 5.78 12.97
CA ALA A 44 -15.29 6.72 12.82
C ALA A 44 -15.72 7.36 14.15
N GLU A 45 -15.80 6.59 15.24
CA GLU A 45 -16.09 7.10 16.60
C GLU A 45 -15.03 8.09 17.09
N MET A 46 -13.78 7.93 16.67
CA MET A 46 -12.68 8.84 16.98
C MET A 46 -12.62 10.08 16.07
N GLY A 47 -13.56 10.20 15.12
CA GLY A 47 -13.72 11.37 14.25
C GLY A 47 -12.90 11.34 12.98
N PHE A 48 -12.28 10.21 12.63
CA PHE A 48 -11.57 10.07 11.36
C PHE A 48 -12.54 9.86 10.20
N HIS A 49 -12.13 10.33 9.02
CA HIS A 49 -12.70 9.80 7.78
C HIS A 49 -12.19 8.40 7.53
N VAL A 50 -13.05 7.50 7.07
CA VAL A 50 -12.72 6.09 6.89
C VAL A 50 -12.81 5.70 5.42
N GLY A 51 -11.72 5.15 4.91
CA GLY A 51 -11.63 4.51 3.61
C GLY A 51 -11.45 2.98 3.73
N VAL A 52 -11.91 2.23 2.74
CA VAL A 52 -11.71 0.77 2.65
C VAL A 52 -11.35 0.40 1.21
N VAL A 53 -10.29 -0.38 1.03
CA VAL A 53 -9.90 -0.96 -0.27
C VAL A 53 -10.11 -2.46 -0.23
N SER A 54 -10.80 -3.02 -1.23
CA SER A 54 -11.18 -4.44 -1.25
C SER A 54 -11.20 -5.00 -2.67
N ASN A 55 -10.87 -6.27 -2.86
CA ASN A 55 -11.06 -6.97 -4.14
C ASN A 55 -12.51 -7.44 -4.37
N ALA A 56 -13.38 -7.25 -3.38
CA ALA A 56 -14.82 -7.56 -3.44
C ALA A 56 -15.19 -9.05 -3.54
N TYR A 57 -14.28 -9.99 -3.21
CA TYR A 57 -14.56 -11.44 -3.33
C TYR A 57 -15.82 -11.90 -2.58
N TRP A 58 -16.21 -11.17 -1.52
CA TRP A 58 -17.36 -11.44 -0.66
C TRP A 58 -18.72 -11.08 -1.30
N ALA A 59 -18.73 -10.33 -2.39
CA ALA A 59 -19.96 -9.91 -3.08
C ALA A 59 -20.46 -10.99 -4.07
N SER A 60 -20.58 -12.23 -3.62
CA SER A 60 -20.98 -13.39 -4.44
C SER A 60 -22.39 -13.30 -5.03
N SER A 61 -23.28 -12.62 -4.32
CA SER A 61 -24.65 -12.30 -4.76
C SER A 61 -25.01 -10.88 -4.34
N PRO A 62 -26.05 -10.27 -4.94
CA PRO A 62 -26.57 -8.98 -4.48
C PRO A 62 -26.93 -8.99 -2.99
N GLU A 63 -27.55 -10.07 -2.49
CA GLU A 63 -27.93 -10.23 -1.09
C GLU A 63 -26.70 -10.28 -0.18
N ASP A 64 -25.70 -11.12 -0.50
CA ASP A 64 -24.46 -11.23 0.28
C ASP A 64 -23.71 -9.90 0.31
N ALA A 65 -23.69 -9.18 -0.82
CA ALA A 65 -23.01 -7.89 -0.93
C ALA A 65 -23.64 -6.84 -0.01
N VAL A 66 -24.97 -6.79 0.04
CA VAL A 66 -25.70 -5.89 0.94
C VAL A 66 -25.44 -6.26 2.39
N GLU A 67 -25.55 -7.53 2.78
CA GLU A 67 -25.29 -7.96 4.17
C GLU A 67 -23.87 -7.63 4.61
N CYS A 68 -22.88 -7.86 3.74
CA CYS A 68 -21.48 -7.55 4.02
C CYS A 68 -21.25 -6.05 4.24
N LEU A 69 -21.92 -5.19 3.46
CA LEU A 69 -21.71 -3.74 3.52
C LEU A 69 -22.54 -3.02 4.59
N LYS A 70 -23.64 -3.61 5.08
CA LYS A 70 -24.53 -2.99 6.08
C LYS A 70 -23.79 -2.37 7.27
N PRO A 71 -22.78 -3.02 7.90
CA PRO A 71 -22.10 -2.44 9.05
C PRO A 71 -21.28 -1.18 8.76
N PHE A 72 -21.00 -0.86 7.50
CA PHE A 72 -20.21 0.29 7.09
C PHE A 72 -21.06 1.51 6.70
N LYS A 73 -22.39 1.35 6.62
CA LYS A 73 -23.33 2.41 6.27
C LYS A 73 -23.18 3.61 7.21
N GLY A 74 -22.88 4.78 6.63
CA GLY A 74 -22.67 6.03 7.36
C GLY A 74 -21.32 6.14 8.09
N LEU A 75 -20.48 5.09 8.04
CA LEU A 75 -19.16 5.07 8.67
C LEU A 75 -18.02 5.19 7.66
N VAL A 76 -18.19 4.63 6.46
CA VAL A 76 -17.19 4.69 5.37
C VAL A 76 -17.54 5.82 4.39
N GLN A 77 -16.54 6.65 4.09
CA GLN A 77 -16.65 7.78 3.14
C GLN A 77 -16.00 7.47 1.79
N ASP A 78 -15.17 6.43 1.71
CA ASP A 78 -14.56 5.98 0.48
C ASP A 78 -14.43 4.44 0.48
N LEU A 79 -15.26 3.77 -0.30
CA LEU A 79 -15.07 2.35 -0.62
C LEU A 79 -14.45 2.23 -2.02
N SER A 80 -13.23 1.71 -2.11
CA SER A 80 -12.57 1.45 -3.39
C SER A 80 -12.52 -0.05 -3.65
N VAL A 81 -13.11 -0.50 -4.76
CA VAL A 81 -13.11 -1.91 -5.17
C VAL A 81 -12.16 -2.14 -6.34
N SER A 82 -11.29 -3.15 -6.20
CA SER A 82 -10.31 -3.52 -7.24
C SER A 82 -10.92 -4.47 -8.26
N SER A 83 -10.83 -4.11 -9.54
CA SER A 83 -11.30 -4.95 -10.64
C SER A 83 -10.35 -4.86 -11.82
N ASP A 84 -9.64 -5.97 -12.08
CA ASP A 84 -8.77 -6.15 -13.24
C ASP A 84 -8.51 -7.64 -13.47
N LEU A 85 -7.72 -7.97 -14.50
CA LEU A 85 -7.40 -9.36 -14.85
C LEU A 85 -6.45 -10.06 -13.88
N PHE A 86 -5.85 -9.34 -12.92
CA PHE A 86 -5.10 -9.97 -11.83
C PHE A 86 -6.02 -10.43 -10.69
N HIS A 87 -7.15 -9.75 -10.51
CA HIS A 87 -8.15 -10.08 -9.49
C HIS A 87 -9.21 -11.07 -9.99
N TYR A 88 -9.63 -10.95 -11.26
CA TYR A 88 -10.71 -11.72 -11.84
C TYR A 88 -10.42 -12.16 -13.28
N SER A 89 -11.24 -13.07 -13.83
CA SER A 89 -11.15 -13.48 -15.25
C SER A 89 -11.69 -12.42 -16.22
N GLU A 90 -12.26 -11.33 -15.71
CA GLU A 90 -12.91 -10.26 -16.46
C GLU A 90 -12.48 -8.90 -15.90
N LYS A 91 -12.38 -7.87 -16.76
CA LYS A 91 -11.97 -6.52 -16.33
C LYS A 91 -12.94 -5.93 -15.31
N LEU A 92 -14.25 -6.16 -15.48
CA LEU A 92 -15.29 -5.81 -14.51
C LEU A 92 -16.00 -7.07 -14.04
N SER A 93 -15.68 -7.54 -12.84
CA SER A 93 -16.25 -8.78 -12.31
C SER A 93 -17.70 -8.62 -11.86
N GLN A 94 -18.44 -9.73 -11.85
CA GLN A 94 -19.81 -9.74 -11.29
C GLN A 94 -19.81 -9.34 -9.81
N GLN A 95 -18.76 -9.71 -9.07
CA GLN A 95 -18.58 -9.36 -7.66
C GLN A 95 -18.50 -7.85 -7.47
N VAL A 96 -17.72 -7.17 -8.31
CA VAL A 96 -17.61 -5.71 -8.28
C VAL A 96 -18.94 -5.06 -8.64
N GLN A 97 -19.67 -5.59 -9.62
CA GLN A 97 -21.02 -5.10 -9.95
C GLN A 97 -22.01 -5.26 -8.78
N ASN A 98 -21.98 -6.40 -8.09
CA ASN A 98 -22.79 -6.66 -6.90
C ASN A 98 -22.42 -5.70 -5.75
N ALA A 99 -21.12 -5.50 -5.51
CA ALA A 99 -20.62 -4.57 -4.49
C ALA A 99 -21.02 -3.12 -4.78
N THR A 100 -20.93 -2.67 -6.04
CA THR A 100 -21.38 -1.34 -6.47
C THR A 100 -22.87 -1.15 -6.22
N THR A 101 -23.69 -2.10 -6.67
CA THR A 101 -25.15 -2.05 -6.47
C THR A 101 -25.51 -2.00 -4.98
N ALA A 102 -24.85 -2.81 -4.15
CA ALA A 102 -25.06 -2.83 -2.71
C ALA A 102 -24.62 -1.52 -2.03
N ALA A 103 -23.48 -0.96 -2.44
CA ALA A 103 -22.97 0.30 -1.91
C ALA A 103 -23.91 1.47 -2.25
N GLU A 104 -24.39 1.55 -3.50
CA GLU A 104 -25.39 2.52 -3.94
C GLU A 104 -26.69 2.42 -3.12
N GLN A 105 -27.20 1.19 -2.93
CA GLN A 105 -28.40 0.95 -2.13
C GLN A 105 -28.23 1.40 -0.66
N LEU A 106 -27.03 1.24 -0.09
CA LEU A 106 -26.73 1.61 1.29
C LEU A 106 -26.32 3.08 1.44
N GLY A 107 -26.09 3.80 0.33
CA GLY A 107 -25.58 5.17 0.32
C GLY A 107 -24.12 5.28 0.74
N ILE A 108 -23.30 4.26 0.42
CA ILE A 108 -21.85 4.24 0.65
C ILE A 108 -21.16 4.71 -0.63
N PRO A 109 -20.34 5.78 -0.60
CA PRO A 109 -19.57 6.20 -1.77
C PRO A 109 -18.64 5.07 -2.23
N ILE A 110 -18.66 4.75 -3.52
CA ILE A 110 -17.84 3.68 -4.09
C ILE A 110 -17.11 4.13 -5.36
N GLY A 111 -15.84 3.74 -5.50
CA GLY A 111 -15.04 3.87 -6.71
C GLY A 111 -14.45 2.53 -7.15
N ILE A 112 -14.11 2.41 -8.44
CA ILE A 112 -13.40 1.25 -8.99
C ILE A 112 -11.96 1.67 -9.30
N ILE A 113 -11.01 0.85 -8.85
CA ILE A 113 -9.60 0.96 -9.18
C ILE A 113 -9.16 -0.28 -9.97
N SER A 114 -8.21 -0.12 -10.87
CA SER A 114 -7.68 -1.22 -11.69
C SER A 114 -6.17 -1.10 -11.92
N VAL A 115 -5.54 -2.23 -12.21
CA VAL A 115 -4.15 -2.29 -12.67
C VAL A 115 -4.11 -2.75 -14.13
N ALA A 116 -3.47 -1.96 -14.98
CA ALA A 116 -3.25 -2.26 -16.39
C ALA A 116 -2.45 -3.56 -16.57
N GLN A 117 -2.69 -4.25 -17.68
CA GLN A 117 -1.78 -5.33 -18.07
C GLN A 117 -0.38 -4.78 -18.42
N PRO A 118 0.69 -5.60 -18.29
CA PRO A 118 2.07 -5.16 -18.52
C PRO A 118 2.35 -4.46 -19.86
N GLN A 119 1.55 -4.72 -20.88
CA GLN A 119 1.67 -4.14 -22.23
C GLN A 119 0.70 -2.98 -22.50
N GLU A 120 -0.21 -2.69 -21.57
CA GLU A 120 -1.20 -1.61 -21.71
C GLU A 120 -0.63 -0.30 -21.15
N ALA A 121 -0.95 0.82 -21.80
CA ALA A 121 -0.60 2.13 -21.28
C ALA A 121 -1.42 2.42 -20.02
N SER A 122 -0.78 2.99 -18.99
CA SER A 122 -1.42 3.27 -17.71
C SER A 122 -1.05 4.66 -17.18
N GLN A 123 -1.82 5.15 -16.23
CA GLN A 123 -1.49 6.39 -15.54
C GLN A 123 -0.45 6.10 -14.45
N SER A 124 0.51 7.02 -14.31
CA SER A 124 1.40 7.02 -13.15
C SER A 124 0.63 7.50 -11.92
N ALA A 125 0.87 6.84 -10.79
CA ALA A 125 0.22 7.14 -9.53
C ALA A 125 1.30 7.54 -8.52
N CYS A 126 1.30 8.80 -8.08
CA CYS A 126 2.15 9.23 -6.99
C CYS A 126 1.37 9.07 -5.68
N GLY A 127 1.78 8.08 -4.91
CA GLY A 127 1.28 7.80 -3.60
C GLY A 127 -0.07 7.09 -3.56
N GLN A 128 -1.15 7.73 -3.98
CA GLN A 128 -2.46 7.06 -3.99
C GLN A 128 -2.75 6.53 -5.38
N LEU A 129 -3.34 5.32 -5.45
CA LEU A 129 -3.88 4.84 -6.71
C LEU A 129 -5.05 5.76 -7.10
N PRO A 130 -5.00 6.40 -8.28
CA PRO A 130 -6.12 7.21 -8.74
C PRO A 130 -7.33 6.31 -9.03
N ALA A 131 -8.53 6.91 -9.02
CA ALA A 131 -9.66 6.28 -9.66
C ALA A 131 -9.33 6.03 -11.14
N GLY A 132 -9.50 4.79 -11.61
CA GLY A 132 -9.07 4.35 -12.94
C GLY A 132 -7.89 3.39 -12.91
N GLU A 133 -7.08 3.42 -13.97
CA GLU A 133 -6.11 2.37 -14.28
C GLU A 133 -4.65 2.80 -14.01
N SER A 134 -4.00 2.04 -13.14
CA SER A 134 -2.61 2.25 -12.71
C SER A 134 -1.65 1.21 -13.29
N GLY A 135 -0.36 1.55 -13.37
CA GLY A 135 0.66 0.62 -13.84
C GLY A 135 1.07 -0.41 -12.78
N VAL A 136 1.54 -1.57 -13.22
CA VAL A 136 2.16 -2.57 -12.34
C VAL A 136 3.42 -1.98 -11.72
N MET A 137 3.49 -1.97 -10.38
CA MET A 137 4.74 -1.73 -9.66
C MET A 137 5.48 -3.06 -9.50
N TYR A 138 6.60 -3.25 -10.20
CA TYR A 138 7.32 -4.53 -10.16
C TYR A 138 8.13 -4.65 -8.87
N ARG A 139 7.49 -5.18 -7.82
CA ARG A 139 8.10 -5.54 -6.53
C ARG A 139 7.62 -6.90 -6.01
N GLY A 140 8.48 -7.62 -5.29
CA GLY A 140 8.17 -8.95 -4.76
C GLY A 140 7.64 -9.92 -5.83
N ARG A 141 6.51 -10.59 -5.55
CA ARG A 141 5.87 -11.56 -6.46
C ARG A 141 5.52 -11.00 -7.85
N ALA A 142 5.32 -9.69 -7.98
CA ALA A 142 5.04 -9.08 -9.28
C ALA A 142 6.25 -9.20 -10.22
N ILE A 143 7.48 -9.07 -9.70
CA ILE A 143 8.69 -9.31 -10.50
C ILE A 143 8.72 -10.78 -10.95
N GLU A 144 8.59 -11.72 -10.01
CA GLU A 144 8.70 -13.17 -10.28
C GLU A 144 7.70 -13.67 -11.34
N LYS A 145 6.48 -13.14 -11.31
CA LYS A 145 5.38 -13.63 -12.17
C LYS A 145 5.21 -12.82 -13.44
N LEU A 146 5.45 -11.51 -13.39
CA LEU A 146 5.03 -10.58 -14.45
C LEU A 146 6.19 -9.97 -15.24
N ALA A 147 7.43 -9.97 -14.72
CA ALA A 147 8.53 -9.28 -15.40
C ALA A 147 8.87 -9.83 -16.80
N GLN A 148 8.53 -11.09 -17.09
CA GLN A 148 8.71 -11.68 -18.43
C GLN A 148 7.77 -11.09 -19.50
N TYR A 149 6.71 -10.40 -19.08
CA TYR A 149 5.67 -9.88 -19.96
C TYR A 149 5.82 -8.39 -20.25
N THR A 150 6.89 -7.74 -19.78
CA THR A 150 7.14 -6.31 -19.97
C THR A 150 8.49 -6.05 -20.61
N ASP A 151 8.64 -4.88 -21.22
CA ASP A 151 9.90 -4.46 -21.83
C ASP A 151 10.87 -3.89 -20.80
N TRP A 152 12.05 -4.48 -20.70
CA TRP A 152 13.05 -4.05 -19.74
C TRP A 152 13.83 -2.85 -20.25
N GLN A 153 13.98 -1.84 -19.39
CA GLN A 153 14.68 -0.58 -19.69
C GLN A 153 16.08 -0.55 -19.07
N PRO A 154 17.04 0.18 -19.67
CA PRO A 154 18.36 0.38 -19.08
C PRO A 154 18.26 0.94 -17.66
N TRP A 155 19.04 0.39 -16.73
CA TRP A 155 18.91 0.73 -15.31
C TRP A 155 19.19 2.22 -15.03
N GLU A 156 20.04 2.86 -15.85
CA GLU A 156 20.43 4.27 -15.72
C GLU A 156 19.27 5.25 -15.86
N THR A 157 18.14 4.82 -16.45
CA THR A 157 16.97 5.68 -16.65
C THR A 157 16.11 5.82 -15.40
N PHE A 158 16.34 5.00 -14.37
CA PHE A 158 15.56 5.03 -13.12
C PHE A 158 16.18 6.00 -12.10
N ASP A 159 16.23 7.28 -12.49
CA ASP A 159 16.85 8.38 -11.75
C ASP A 159 15.89 9.13 -10.80
N THR A 160 14.64 8.66 -10.69
CA THR A 160 13.64 9.20 -9.75
C THR A 160 12.72 8.11 -9.21
N CYS A 161 12.07 8.35 -8.07
CA CYS A 161 10.96 7.52 -7.59
C CYS A 161 9.65 8.05 -8.17
N PRO A 162 8.95 7.31 -9.04
CA PRO A 162 7.71 7.81 -9.66
C PRO A 162 6.48 7.68 -8.73
N ASN A 163 6.59 6.92 -7.64
CA ASN A 163 5.43 6.42 -6.90
C ASN A 163 5.29 6.98 -5.49
N GLU A 164 6.31 7.61 -4.91
CA GLU A 164 6.25 8.13 -3.53
C GLU A 164 6.93 9.49 -3.42
N ASP A 165 6.28 10.43 -2.73
CA ASP A 165 6.96 11.61 -2.20
C ASP A 165 7.64 11.24 -0.89
N LEU A 166 8.95 10.98 -0.95
CA LEU A 166 9.73 10.59 0.21
C LEU A 166 10.12 11.79 1.09
N ARG A 167 9.95 13.03 0.63
CA ARG A 167 10.34 14.23 1.38
C ARG A 167 9.17 14.74 2.21
N GLU A 168 8.00 14.86 1.60
CA GLU A 168 6.78 15.35 2.24
C GLU A 168 5.64 14.34 2.02
N PRO A 169 5.73 13.14 2.63
CA PRO A 169 4.77 12.08 2.38
C PRO A 169 3.35 12.50 2.83
N GLY A 170 2.41 12.49 1.89
CA GLY A 170 0.99 12.76 2.17
C GLY A 170 0.27 11.63 2.94
N ARG A 171 0.92 10.47 3.10
CA ARG A 171 0.42 9.30 3.83
C ARG A 171 1.57 8.39 4.26
N VAL A 172 1.30 7.48 5.17
CA VAL A 172 2.18 6.35 5.52
C VAL A 172 1.36 5.07 5.58
N HIS A 173 2.00 3.92 5.39
CA HIS A 173 1.34 2.62 5.57
C HIS A 173 1.66 2.04 6.94
N LEU A 174 0.69 1.39 7.56
CA LEU A 174 0.87 0.69 8.83
C LEU A 174 0.62 -0.80 8.61
N ASP A 175 1.59 -1.64 8.93
CA ASP A 175 1.43 -3.09 8.82
C ASP A 175 0.91 -3.75 10.11
N PRO A 176 0.48 -5.03 10.06
CA PRO A 176 -0.02 -5.74 11.22
C PRO A 176 0.96 -5.96 12.37
N LEU A 177 2.26 -5.72 12.15
CA LEU A 177 3.34 -5.85 13.14
C LEU A 177 3.70 -4.50 13.78
N GLY A 178 3.01 -3.42 13.39
CA GLY A 178 3.20 -2.08 13.95
C GLY A 178 4.20 -1.21 13.20
N ASN A 179 4.80 -1.68 12.09
CA ASN A 179 5.78 -0.85 11.36
C ASN A 179 5.06 0.25 10.56
N ILE A 180 5.63 1.45 10.61
CA ILE A 180 5.24 2.59 9.79
C ILE A 180 6.13 2.65 8.57
N HIS A 181 5.54 2.56 7.39
CA HIS A 181 6.23 2.53 6.12
C HIS A 181 5.98 3.82 5.34
N ILE A 182 7.05 4.43 4.83
CA ILE A 182 6.91 5.53 3.86
C ILE A 182 6.69 5.00 2.43
N CYS A 183 7.27 3.85 2.13
CA CYS A 183 6.98 3.02 0.97
C CYS A 183 7.00 1.58 1.46
N GLN A 184 6.20 0.68 0.89
CA GLN A 184 6.15 -0.73 1.34
C GLN A 184 7.55 -1.36 1.43
N GLY A 185 7.95 -1.73 2.65
CA GLY A 185 9.26 -2.29 2.99
C GLY A 185 10.32 -1.28 3.43
N ILE A 186 10.07 0.03 3.37
CA ILE A 186 10.93 1.08 3.94
C ILE A 186 10.25 1.59 5.21
N SER A 187 10.69 1.05 6.36
CA SER A 187 10.15 1.36 7.68
C SER A 187 10.82 2.61 8.27
N LEU A 188 10.00 3.48 8.85
CA LEU A 188 10.42 4.65 9.63
C LEU A 188 10.50 4.35 11.13
N GLY A 189 9.89 3.25 11.58
CA GLY A 189 9.82 2.87 12.99
C GLY A 189 8.64 1.94 13.27
N ASN A 190 8.51 1.50 14.53
CA ASN A 190 7.45 0.60 14.96
C ASN A 190 6.64 1.21 16.13
N LEU A 191 5.31 1.21 16.02
CA LEU A 191 4.40 1.81 16.98
C LEU A 191 4.31 1.09 18.33
N HIS A 192 4.87 -0.11 18.45
CA HIS A 192 5.05 -0.79 19.73
C HIS A 192 6.31 -0.33 20.48
N ASP A 193 7.31 0.20 19.75
CA ASP A 193 8.60 0.59 20.31
C ASP A 193 8.68 2.10 20.57
N THR A 194 8.06 2.90 19.71
CA THR A 194 8.10 4.37 19.76
C THR A 194 6.76 4.98 19.32
N THR A 195 6.52 6.23 19.69
CA THR A 195 5.25 6.90 19.33
C THR A 195 5.26 7.36 17.88
N LEU A 196 4.09 7.42 17.24
CA LEU A 196 3.95 7.96 15.89
C LEU A 196 4.47 9.41 15.82
N ALA A 197 4.27 10.21 16.87
CA ALA A 197 4.78 11.57 16.93
C ALA A 197 6.32 11.62 16.91
N ASP A 198 6.98 10.74 17.65
CA ASP A 198 8.44 10.64 17.66
C ASP A 198 9.00 10.10 16.33
N ILE A 199 8.32 9.13 15.71
CA ILE A 199 8.66 8.66 14.35
C ILE A 199 8.62 9.82 13.36
N CYS A 200 7.51 10.58 13.34
CA CYS A 200 7.38 11.73 12.44
C CYS A 200 8.40 12.83 12.73
N ALA A 201 8.66 13.14 14.01
CA ALA A 201 9.59 14.18 14.40
C ALA A 201 11.07 13.84 14.13
N SER A 202 11.41 12.54 14.16
CA SER A 202 12.78 12.06 13.91
C SER A 202 13.08 11.76 12.44
N TYR A 203 12.06 11.75 11.58
CA TYR A 203 12.25 11.50 10.16
C TYR A 203 12.95 12.67 9.46
N ASP A 204 14.23 12.48 9.12
CA ASP A 204 14.96 13.34 8.21
C ASP A 204 15.17 12.63 6.85
N PRO A 205 14.43 13.03 5.80
CA PRO A 205 14.51 12.39 4.49
C PRO A 205 15.91 12.47 3.87
N ALA A 206 16.69 13.52 4.14
CA ALA A 206 17.98 13.73 3.49
C ALA A 206 19.07 12.82 4.05
N THR A 207 19.02 12.52 5.35
CA THR A 207 20.01 11.69 6.04
C THR A 207 19.56 10.25 6.23
N HIS A 208 18.29 9.93 5.98
CA HIS A 208 17.79 8.57 6.04
C HIS A 208 18.56 7.65 5.05
N PRO A 209 19.11 6.50 5.49
CA PRO A 209 20.05 5.70 4.70
C PRO A 209 19.47 5.14 3.38
N ILE A 210 18.15 4.98 3.31
CA ILE A 210 17.44 4.50 2.11
C ILE A 210 16.78 5.65 1.34
N CYS A 211 15.90 6.42 1.98
CA CYS A 211 15.23 7.57 1.35
C CYS A 211 16.18 8.67 0.85
N GLY A 212 17.29 8.95 1.54
CA GLY A 212 18.25 9.98 1.15
C GLY A 212 18.82 9.75 -0.26
N PRO A 213 19.46 8.59 -0.52
CA PRO A 213 19.89 8.24 -1.87
C PRO A 213 18.75 8.24 -2.90
N LEU A 214 17.58 7.68 -2.56
CA LEU A 214 16.42 7.67 -3.46
C LEU A 214 15.92 9.08 -3.82
N LEU A 215 15.98 10.04 -2.90
CA LEU A 215 15.62 11.43 -3.15
C LEU A 215 16.64 12.17 -4.02
N ASN A 216 17.92 11.77 -3.97
CA ASN A 216 18.99 12.44 -4.69
C ASN A 216 19.07 12.04 -6.17
N GLY A 217 18.59 10.87 -6.53
CA GLY A 217 18.64 10.38 -7.91
C GLY A 217 18.00 9.01 -8.10
N GLY A 218 16.92 8.75 -7.38
CA GLY A 218 16.10 7.55 -7.54
C GLY A 218 16.83 6.25 -7.22
N PRO A 219 16.30 5.12 -7.72
CA PRO A 219 16.92 3.81 -7.57
C PRO A 219 18.37 3.74 -8.05
N VAL A 220 18.74 4.46 -9.11
CA VAL A 220 20.13 4.56 -9.60
C VAL A 220 21.07 5.10 -8.52
N ALA A 221 20.69 6.19 -7.85
CA ALA A 221 21.50 6.78 -6.78
C ALA A 221 21.63 5.84 -5.57
N LEU A 222 20.59 5.06 -5.24
CA LEU A 222 20.67 4.07 -4.16
C LEU A 222 21.70 2.97 -4.47
N VAL A 223 21.71 2.45 -5.71
CA VAL A 223 22.70 1.45 -6.15
C VAL A 223 24.11 2.02 -6.10
N ASN A 224 24.32 3.23 -6.64
CA ASN A 224 25.62 3.87 -6.70
C ASN A 224 26.16 4.21 -5.30
N HIS A 225 25.30 4.68 -4.39
CA HIS A 225 25.68 5.07 -3.03
C HIS A 225 26.27 3.90 -2.24
N TYR A 226 25.74 2.69 -2.43
CA TYR A 226 26.19 1.48 -1.75
C TYR A 226 27.08 0.57 -2.61
N GLU A 227 27.48 1.02 -3.80
CA GLU A 227 28.37 0.29 -4.73
C GLU A 227 27.90 -1.15 -5.01
N LEU A 228 26.59 -1.35 -5.15
CA LEU A 228 25.99 -2.68 -5.26
C LEU A 228 26.06 -3.26 -6.69
N PRO A 229 26.16 -4.59 -6.84
CA PRO A 229 26.03 -5.23 -8.13
C PRO A 229 24.62 -4.99 -8.70
N ARG A 230 24.53 -4.89 -10.02
CA ARG A 230 23.28 -4.60 -10.73
C ARG A 230 23.26 -5.27 -12.09
N LEU A 231 22.06 -5.50 -12.60
CA LEU A 231 21.81 -5.87 -13.99
C LEU A 231 21.82 -4.63 -14.90
N GLU A 232 22.00 -4.85 -16.20
CA GLU A 232 21.95 -3.78 -17.20
C GLU A 232 20.54 -3.23 -17.42
N LYS A 233 19.50 -4.03 -17.14
CA LYS A 233 18.10 -3.65 -17.38
C LYS A 233 17.18 -4.14 -16.27
N TYR A 234 16.09 -3.41 -16.05
CA TYR A 234 15.01 -3.76 -15.12
C TYR A 234 13.64 -3.44 -15.73
N ALA A 235 12.59 -3.98 -15.11
CA ALA A 235 11.20 -3.83 -15.55
C ALA A 235 10.69 -2.39 -15.31
N ASP A 236 10.99 -1.83 -14.14
CA ASP A 236 10.66 -0.44 -13.77
C ASP A 236 11.60 0.05 -12.63
N ALA A 237 11.36 1.28 -12.18
CA ALA A 237 12.07 1.87 -11.05
C ALA A 237 11.85 1.09 -9.74
N CYS A 238 10.66 0.52 -9.53
CA CYS A 238 10.37 -0.29 -8.34
C CYS A 238 11.14 -1.59 -8.30
N HIS A 239 11.40 -2.22 -9.45
CA HIS A 239 12.17 -3.45 -9.59
C HIS A 239 13.62 -3.18 -9.19
N LEU A 240 14.26 -2.14 -9.75
CA LEU A 240 15.61 -1.76 -9.35
C LEU A 240 15.68 -1.43 -7.85
N CYS A 241 14.75 -0.61 -7.34
CA CYS A 241 14.70 -0.23 -5.93
C CYS A 241 14.53 -1.45 -5.01
N TYR A 242 13.60 -2.36 -5.34
CA TYR A 242 13.32 -3.56 -4.55
C TYR A 242 14.53 -4.52 -4.53
N SER A 243 15.12 -4.80 -5.69
CA SER A 243 16.32 -5.65 -5.79
C SER A 243 17.51 -5.08 -5.03
N THR A 244 17.70 -3.76 -5.09
CA THR A 244 18.75 -3.06 -4.34
C THR A 244 18.52 -3.17 -2.83
N ARG A 245 17.27 -2.93 -2.39
CA ARG A 245 16.89 -3.08 -0.97
C ARG A 245 17.09 -4.51 -0.47
N LEU A 246 16.80 -5.53 -1.28
CA LEU A 246 17.07 -6.93 -0.91
C LEU A 246 18.54 -7.18 -0.55
N ALA A 247 19.48 -6.62 -1.31
CA ALA A 247 20.91 -6.73 -1.02
C ALA A 247 21.34 -5.97 0.24
N LEU A 248 20.60 -4.91 0.59
CA LEU A 248 20.88 -4.04 1.73
C LEU A 248 20.27 -4.49 3.05
N ARG A 249 19.36 -5.48 3.05
CA ARG A 249 18.60 -5.87 4.25
C ARG A 249 19.47 -6.26 5.43
N GLY A 250 20.58 -6.96 5.18
CA GLY A 250 21.51 -7.37 6.23
C GLY A 250 22.18 -6.17 6.95
N SER A 251 22.37 -5.06 6.22
CA SER A 251 22.99 -3.85 6.75
C SER A 251 21.98 -2.89 7.40
N PHE A 252 20.72 -2.93 6.94
CA PHE A 252 19.65 -2.02 7.40
C PHE A 252 18.39 -2.78 7.82
N PRO A 253 18.47 -3.71 8.79
CA PRO A 253 17.35 -4.59 9.13
C PRO A 253 16.15 -3.85 9.75
N GLN A 254 16.37 -2.68 10.35
CA GLN A 254 15.29 -1.86 10.93
C GLN A 254 14.55 -1.04 9.88
N GLN A 255 15.28 -0.47 8.91
CA GLN A 255 14.71 0.35 7.84
C GLN A 255 14.13 -0.52 6.70
N LEU A 256 14.64 -1.73 6.51
CA LEU A 256 14.22 -2.66 5.45
C LEU A 256 13.47 -3.86 6.03
N ALA A 257 12.30 -3.54 6.59
CA ALA A 257 11.46 -4.42 7.38
C ALA A 257 9.99 -4.36 6.90
N PRO A 258 9.14 -5.30 7.35
CA PRO A 258 9.50 -6.58 7.95
C PRO A 258 9.89 -7.62 6.89
N ASP A 259 10.32 -8.80 7.33
CA ASP A 259 10.70 -9.92 6.48
C ASP A 259 9.64 -10.28 5.41
N GLN A 260 8.37 -10.20 5.78
CA GLN A 260 7.24 -10.52 4.91
C GLN A 260 7.14 -9.56 3.71
N MET A 261 7.60 -8.31 3.82
CA MET A 261 7.64 -7.37 2.68
C MET A 261 8.71 -7.75 1.65
N TYR A 262 9.62 -8.64 2.03
CA TYR A 262 10.74 -9.10 1.21
C TYR A 262 10.67 -10.60 0.89
N GLY A 263 9.49 -11.21 1.05
CA GLY A 263 9.25 -12.62 0.70
C GLY A 263 9.91 -13.62 1.64
N VAL A 264 10.43 -13.19 2.79
CA VAL A 264 10.91 -14.09 3.83
C VAL A 264 9.71 -14.52 4.66
N LEU A 265 9.32 -15.79 4.51
CA LEU A 265 8.28 -16.40 5.33
C LEU A 265 8.92 -16.83 6.65
N GLU A 266 8.38 -16.35 7.77
CA GLU A 266 8.67 -16.92 9.08
C GLU A 266 8.31 -18.41 9.04
N LYS A 267 9.27 -19.27 9.44
CA LYS A 267 9.07 -20.72 9.54
C LYS A 267 8.26 -21.08 10.77
#